data_AF-A0A242DID7-F1
#
_entry.id   AF-A0A242DID7-F1
#
_cell.length_a   1.000
_cell.length_b   1.000
_cell.length_c   1.000
_cell.angle_alpha   90.00
_cell.angle_beta   90.00
_cell.angle_gamma   90.00
#
_symmetry.space_group_name_H-M   'P 1'
#
loop_
_entity.id
_entity.type
_entity.pdbx_description
1 polymer ?
#
loop_
_entity_poly.entity_id
_entity_poly.type
_entity_poly.pdbx_seq_one_letter_code
_entity_poly.pdbx_strand_id
1 'polypeptide(L)'
;MKKTNDCKKLMKMSLFLSLLSLGALYYITNNIYNDNLTSELDSLVRTHKIENYSIEKERANLTTFKYRVRVTYEDSLKGKYPSEFYLTRPIFSIEKMDIEFENQK
;
A
#
# COMPACT_ATOMS: atom_id res chain seq x y z
N MET A 1 -30.92 -38.34 -12.36
CA MET A 1 -29.91 -37.38 -12.85
C MET A 1 -29.94 -36.05 -12.04
N LYS A 2 -29.93 -36.10 -10.69
CA LYS A 2 -30.04 -34.91 -9.80
C LYS A 2 -28.70 -34.45 -9.18
N LYS A 3 -27.77 -35.39 -8.90
CA LYS A 3 -26.49 -35.13 -8.20
C LYS A 3 -25.57 -34.09 -8.88
N THR A 4 -25.58 -34.00 -10.20
CA THR A 4 -24.70 -33.10 -10.96
C THR A 4 -25.12 -31.63 -10.86
N ASN A 5 -26.40 -31.33 -10.64
CA ASN A 5 -26.88 -29.95 -10.45
C ASN A 5 -26.53 -29.40 -9.07
N ASP A 6 -26.57 -30.23 -8.04
CA ASP A 6 -26.20 -29.83 -6.67
C ASP A 6 -24.69 -29.55 -6.56
N CYS A 7 -23.85 -30.38 -7.17
CA CYS A 7 -22.39 -30.15 -7.20
C CYS A 7 -22.02 -28.85 -7.94
N LYS A 8 -22.64 -28.57 -9.10
CA LYS A 8 -22.44 -27.32 -9.83
C LYS A 8 -22.93 -26.10 -9.03
N LYS A 9 -24.04 -26.21 -8.30
CA LYS A 9 -24.57 -25.14 -7.45
C LYS A 9 -23.65 -24.87 -6.26
N LEU A 10 -23.13 -25.92 -5.62
CA LEU A 10 -22.15 -25.82 -4.54
C LEU A 10 -20.84 -25.19 -5.03
N MET A 11 -20.32 -25.58 -6.19
CA MET A 11 -19.13 -24.96 -6.79
C MET A 11 -19.32 -23.47 -7.09
N LYS A 12 -20.48 -23.07 -7.60
CA LYS A 12 -20.78 -21.64 -7.84
C LYS A 12 -20.84 -20.87 -6.52
N MET A 13 -21.44 -21.47 -5.48
CA MET A 13 -21.55 -20.84 -4.18
C MET A 13 -20.19 -20.74 -3.48
N SER A 14 -19.33 -21.76 -3.58
CA SER A 14 -17.96 -21.71 -3.06
C SER A 14 -17.11 -20.68 -3.79
N LEU A 15 -17.23 -20.59 -5.12
CA LEU A 15 -16.52 -19.58 -5.91
C LEU A 15 -16.96 -18.16 -5.51
N PHE A 16 -18.27 -17.95 -5.34
CA PHE A 16 -18.82 -16.66 -4.91
C PHE A 16 -18.32 -16.28 -3.50
N LEU A 17 -18.31 -17.23 -2.56
CA LEU A 17 -17.78 -17.01 -1.22
C LEU A 17 -16.28 -16.68 -1.24
N SER A 18 -15.52 -17.34 -2.11
CA SER A 18 -14.08 -17.12 -2.30
C SER A 18 -13.78 -15.72 -2.86
N LEU A 19 -14.61 -15.25 -3.80
CA LEU A 19 -14.48 -13.90 -4.36
C LEU A 19 -14.83 -12.83 -3.33
N LEU A 20 -15.88 -13.06 -2.54
CA LEU A 20 -16.27 -12.18 -1.43
C LEU A 20 -15.18 -12.07 -0.38
N SER A 21 -14.59 -13.20 0.05
CA SER A 21 -13.51 -13.19 1.03
C SER A 21 -12.24 -12.52 0.48
N LEU A 22 -11.91 -12.74 -0.80
CA LEU A 22 -10.79 -12.05 -1.46
C LEU A 22 -11.01 -10.54 -1.52
N GLY A 23 -12.22 -10.09 -1.87
CA GLY A 23 -12.58 -8.67 -1.89
C GLY A 23 -12.52 -8.03 -0.49
N ALA A 24 -13.01 -8.72 0.53
CA ALA A 24 -12.94 -8.26 1.91
C ALA A 24 -11.50 -8.18 2.41
N LEU A 25 -10.68 -9.21 2.12
CA LEU A 25 -9.25 -9.21 2.47
C LEU A 25 -8.51 -8.05 1.78
N TYR A 26 -8.77 -7.82 0.49
CA TYR A 26 -8.21 -6.69 -0.25
C TYR A 26 -8.59 -5.35 0.40
N TYR A 27 -9.86 -5.16 0.78
CA TYR A 27 -10.32 -3.94 1.43
C TYR A 27 -9.65 -3.72 2.81
N ILE A 28 -9.62 -4.76 3.64
CA ILE A 28 -9.00 -4.72 4.97
C ILE A 28 -7.53 -4.39 4.85
N THR A 29 -6.79 -5.11 4.01
CA THR A 29 -5.36 -4.86 3.87
C THR A 29 -5.07 -3.47 3.32
N ASN A 30 -5.92 -2.96 2.42
CA ASN A 30 -5.77 -1.61 1.90
C ASN A 30 -6.00 -0.51 2.96
N ASN A 31 -6.95 -0.70 3.87
CA ASN A 31 -7.21 0.26 4.96
C ASN A 31 -6.13 0.21 6.04
N ILE A 32 -5.80 -0.99 6.53
CA ILE A 32 -4.71 -1.18 7.51
C ILE A 32 -3.40 -0.61 6.94
N TYR A 33 -3.18 -0.79 5.63
CA TYR A 33 -2.04 -0.21 4.94
C TYR A 33 -2.02 1.32 4.99
N ASN A 34 -3.13 1.97 4.65
CA ASN A 34 -3.19 3.43 4.64
C ASN A 34 -2.92 4.00 6.04
N ASP A 35 -3.43 3.35 7.09
CA ASP A 35 -3.21 3.77 8.48
C ASP A 35 -1.73 3.60 8.88
N ASN A 36 -1.12 2.45 8.59
CA ASN A 36 0.29 2.19 8.89
C ASN A 36 1.23 3.11 8.10
N LEU A 37 0.95 3.34 6.80
CA LEU A 37 1.71 4.27 5.96
C LEU A 37 1.70 5.66 6.57
N THR A 38 0.52 6.15 6.93
CA THR A 38 0.36 7.47 7.54
C THR A 38 1.14 7.57 8.85
N SER A 39 1.10 6.53 9.68
CA SER A 39 1.85 6.51 10.93
C SER A 39 3.38 6.51 10.75
N GLU A 40 3.91 5.76 9.78
CA GLU A 40 5.35 5.74 9.48
C GLU A 40 5.82 7.08 8.91
N LEU A 41 5.04 7.69 8.01
CA LEU A 41 5.31 9.02 7.48
C LEU A 41 5.24 10.11 8.55
N ASP A 42 4.24 10.07 9.43
CA ASP A 42 4.16 11.03 10.53
C ASP A 42 5.36 10.94 11.46
N SER A 43 5.90 9.72 11.67
CA SER A 43 7.16 9.54 12.40
C SER A 43 8.33 10.17 11.65
N LEU A 44 8.45 9.96 10.32
CA LEU A 44 9.47 10.58 9.48
C LEU A 44 9.39 12.11 9.51
N VAL A 45 8.19 12.66 9.44
CA VAL A 45 7.92 14.11 9.50
C VAL A 45 8.45 14.70 10.80
N ARG A 46 8.16 14.05 11.93
CA ARG A 46 8.64 14.48 13.25
C ARG A 46 10.16 14.39 13.38
N THR A 47 10.76 13.30 12.89
CA THR A 47 12.22 13.08 13.02
C THR A 47 13.03 14.00 12.10
N HIS A 48 12.55 14.27 10.88
CA HIS A 48 13.29 14.99 9.84
C HIS A 48 12.84 16.43 9.62
N LYS A 49 11.96 16.97 10.48
CA LYS A 49 11.40 18.34 10.36
C LYS A 49 10.87 18.63 8.94
N ILE A 50 10.11 17.70 8.40
CA ILE A 50 9.43 17.90 7.11
C ILE A 50 8.30 18.89 7.36
N GLU A 51 8.25 19.98 6.61
CA GLU A 51 7.19 21.00 6.74
C GLU A 51 5.87 20.50 6.19
N ASN A 52 5.93 19.78 5.05
CA ASN A 52 4.76 19.26 4.38
C ASN A 52 5.09 18.01 3.56
N TYR A 53 4.12 17.13 3.39
CA TYR A 53 4.25 15.95 2.53
C TYR A 53 2.99 15.72 1.69
N SER A 54 3.17 15.11 0.52
CA SER A 54 2.07 14.62 -0.32
C SER A 54 2.36 13.19 -0.73
N ILE A 55 1.31 12.37 -0.73
CA ILE A 55 1.39 10.95 -1.09
C ILE A 55 0.49 10.71 -2.29
N GLU A 56 1.09 10.23 -3.38
CA GLU A 56 0.38 9.75 -4.56
C GLU A 56 0.44 8.22 -4.57
N LYS A 57 -0.74 7.58 -4.53
CA LYS A 57 -0.87 6.13 -4.61
C LYS A 57 -1.01 5.68 -6.06
N GLU A 58 -0.12 4.81 -6.49
CA GLU A 58 -0.14 4.18 -7.81
C GLU A 58 -0.18 2.65 -7.68
N ARG A 59 -0.95 1.98 -8.55
CA ARG A 59 -0.93 0.53 -8.64
C ARG A 59 0.21 0.11 -9.57
N ALA A 60 1.28 -0.45 -8.99
CA ALA A 60 2.41 -0.94 -9.77
C ALA A 60 2.09 -2.27 -10.48
N ASN A 61 1.41 -3.20 -9.79
CA ASN A 61 0.92 -4.44 -10.38
C ASN A 61 -0.29 -4.99 -9.58
N LEU A 62 -0.72 -6.21 -9.89
CA LEU A 62 -1.90 -6.84 -9.29
C LEU A 62 -1.74 -7.12 -7.78
N THR A 63 -0.51 -7.22 -7.30
CA THR A 63 -0.13 -7.60 -5.93
C THR A 63 0.72 -6.56 -5.23
N THR A 64 0.99 -5.40 -5.83
CA THR A 64 1.94 -4.39 -5.31
C THR A 64 1.42 -2.99 -5.61
N PHE A 65 1.46 -2.15 -4.57
CA PHE A 65 1.26 -0.72 -4.71
C PHE A 65 2.60 0.01 -4.60
N LYS A 66 2.72 1.10 -5.35
CA LYS A 66 3.82 2.05 -5.27
C LYS A 66 3.26 3.38 -4.80
N TYR A 67 3.90 3.97 -3.80
CA TYR A 67 3.51 5.25 -3.23
C TYR A 67 4.64 6.22 -3.50
N ARG A 68 4.35 7.25 -4.28
CA ARG A 68 5.27 8.36 -4.46
C ARG A 68 5.02 9.34 -3.33
N VAL A 69 6.07 9.60 -2.55
CA VAL A 69 6.03 10.58 -1.48
C VAL A 69 6.86 11.78 -1.91
N ARG A 70 6.25 12.97 -1.92
CA ARG A 70 6.98 14.23 -2.06
C ARG A 70 6.98 14.96 -0.73
N VAL A 71 8.15 15.43 -0.33
CA VAL A 71 8.38 16.09 0.96
C VAL A 71 9.01 17.45 0.74
N THR A 72 8.55 18.43 1.51
CA THR A 72 9.11 19.78 1.55
C THR A 72 9.80 19.99 2.89
N TYR A 73 11.04 20.43 2.83
CA TYR A 73 11.86 20.73 4.00
C TYR A 73 11.99 22.24 4.21
N GLU A 74 12.27 22.64 5.46
CA GLU A 74 12.76 23.98 5.78
C GLU A 74 13.98 24.33 4.90
N ASP A 75 14.15 25.62 4.58
CA ASP A 75 15.25 26.12 3.71
C ASP A 75 16.64 25.67 4.17
N SER A 76 16.86 25.44 5.47
CA SER A 76 18.13 24.98 6.05
C SER A 76 18.49 23.52 5.73
N LEU A 77 17.50 22.74 5.29
CA LEU A 77 17.60 21.31 4.97
C LEU A 77 17.37 21.01 3.49
N LYS A 78 16.94 22.00 2.69
CA LYS A 78 16.81 21.88 1.24
C LYS A 78 18.16 21.47 0.63
N GLY A 79 18.17 20.37 -0.13
CA GLY A 79 19.35 19.81 -0.79
C GLY A 79 20.17 18.82 0.05
N LYS A 80 19.86 18.62 1.34
CA LYS A 80 20.51 17.58 2.18
C LYS A 80 19.79 16.23 2.11
N TYR A 81 18.50 16.25 1.82
CA TYR A 81 17.64 15.07 1.78
C TYR A 81 16.84 15.05 0.47
N PRO A 82 16.48 13.85 -0.02
CA PRO A 82 15.67 13.72 -1.22
C PRO A 82 14.26 14.28 -0.99
N SER A 83 13.82 15.15 -1.90
CA SER A 83 12.47 15.73 -1.88
C SER A 83 11.40 14.79 -2.44
N GLU A 84 11.80 13.70 -3.08
CA GLU A 84 10.91 12.66 -3.61
C GLU A 84 11.53 11.29 -3.35
N PHE A 85 10.72 10.35 -2.86
CA PHE A 85 11.10 8.94 -2.72
C PHE A 85 9.89 8.04 -2.92
N TYR A 86 10.14 6.73 -3.08
CA TYR A 86 9.10 5.75 -3.34
C TYR A 86 9.04 4.71 -2.24
N LEU A 87 7.82 4.34 -1.90
CA LEU A 87 7.52 3.24 -0.99
C LEU A 87 6.80 2.16 -1.79
N THR A 88 7.34 0.94 -1.78
CA THR A 88 6.72 -0.21 -2.44
C THR A 88 6.34 -1.25 -1.42
N ARG A 89 5.12 -1.80 -1.52
CA ARG A 89 4.71 -2.92 -0.66
C ARG A 89 3.76 -3.88 -1.37
N PRO A 90 3.94 -5.20 -1.15
CA PRO A 90 2.95 -6.20 -1.53
C PRO A 90 1.62 -6.03 -0.77
N ILE A 91 0.49 -6.33 -1.42
CA ILE A 91 -0.90 -6.20 -0.93
C ILE A 91 -1.18 -7.13 0.27
N PHE A 92 -0.26 -8.01 0.64
CA PHE A 92 -0.42 -8.93 1.78
C PHE A 92 0.81 -8.99 2.71
N SER A 93 1.74 -8.03 2.59
CA SER A 93 2.91 -8.04 3.48
C SER A 93 2.54 -7.48 4.85
N ILE A 94 2.90 -8.20 5.92
CA ILE A 94 2.89 -7.73 7.32
C ILE A 94 4.23 -7.09 7.71
N GLU A 95 5.26 -7.18 6.88
CA GLU A 95 6.60 -6.65 7.16
C GLU A 95 6.66 -5.12 7.03
N LYS A 96 7.64 -4.49 7.68
CA LYS A 96 7.85 -3.03 7.61
C LYS A 96 8.08 -2.58 6.16
N MET A 97 7.74 -1.34 5.84
CA MET A 97 7.99 -0.81 4.49
C MET A 97 9.49 -0.72 4.20
N ASP A 98 9.90 -1.24 3.04
CA ASP A 98 11.19 -0.90 2.46
C ASP A 98 11.09 0.48 1.81
N ILE A 99 11.90 1.41 2.31
CA ILE A 99 12.02 2.77 1.79
C ILE A 99 13.16 2.77 0.77
N GLU A 100 12.82 2.74 -0.51
CA GLU A 100 13.79 2.92 -1.57
C GLU A 100 13.93 4.42 -1.88
N PHE A 101 15.07 4.98 -1.48
CA PHE A 101 15.48 6.29 -1.95
C PHE A 101 15.97 6.14 -3.39
N GLU A 102 15.22 6.72 -4.33
CA GLU A 102 15.70 6.79 -5.71
C GLU A 102 16.90 7.75 -5.70
N ASN A 103 18.12 7.20 -5.80
CA ASN A 103 19.33 7.99 -5.88
C ASN A 103 19.25 8.86 -7.14
N GLN A 104 19.04 10.16 -6.94
CA GLN A 104 19.21 11.14 -8.00
C GLN A 104 20.69 11.13 -8.39
N LYS A 105 20.98 10.59 -9.57
CA LYS A 105 22.29 10.67 -10.22
C LYS A 105 22.69 12.10 -10.51
#